data_AF-A0A0D8XHM7-F1
#
_entry.id   AF-A0A0D8XHM7-F1
#
_cell.length_a   1.000
_cell.length_b   1.000
_cell.length_c   1.000
_cell.angle_alpha   90.00
_cell.angle_beta   90.00
_cell.angle_gamma   90.00
#
_symmetry.space_group_name_H-M   'P 1'
#
loop_
_entity.id
_entity.type
_entity.pdbx_description
1 polymer ?
#
loop_
_entity_poly.entity_id
_entity_poly.type
_entity_poly.pdbx_seq_one_letter_code
_entity_poly.pdbx_strand_id
1 'polypeptide(L)'
;MHTVQPSRCRLYKYLPAIVHCAAQTHDNTECCRANGVAQIGEQCLQMCQPQVNPRRFWGVKSLRKDLVVCLAKWDQIMQCHQSGLRARKVTRPSS
;
A
#
# COMPACT_ATOMS: atom_id res chain seq x y z
N MET A 1 -16.91 19.60 -2.74
CA MET A 1 -15.86 18.59 -2.97
C MET A 1 -14.55 19.31 -3.30
N HIS A 2 -13.57 19.31 -2.39
CA HIS A 2 -12.24 19.82 -2.71
C HIS A 2 -11.57 18.83 -3.66
N THR A 3 -11.41 19.23 -4.91
CA THR A 3 -10.63 18.49 -5.89
C THR A 3 -9.19 18.42 -5.41
N VAL A 4 -8.71 17.20 -5.15
CA VAL A 4 -7.30 16.96 -4.82
C VAL A 4 -6.46 17.48 -5.97
N GLN A 5 -5.78 18.63 -5.79
CA GLN A 5 -4.88 19.17 -6.80
C GLN A 5 -3.71 18.19 -6.99
N PRO A 6 -3.57 17.55 -8.17
CA PRO A 6 -2.54 16.54 -8.41
C PRO A 6 -1.11 17.06 -8.23
N SER A 7 -0.90 18.37 -8.42
CA SER A 7 0.40 19.03 -8.22
C SER A 7 0.79 19.19 -6.74
N ARG A 8 -0.19 19.23 -5.82
CA ARG A 8 0.04 19.37 -4.38
C ARG A 8 0.01 18.03 -3.64
N CYS A 9 -0.80 17.08 -4.10
CA CYS A 9 -0.87 15.76 -3.47
C CYS A 9 0.08 14.78 -4.17
N ARG A 10 1.33 14.73 -3.72
CA ARG A 10 2.33 13.75 -4.16
C ARG A 10 2.10 12.35 -3.59
N LEU A 11 0.91 12.07 -3.03
CA LEU A 11 0.60 10.81 -2.36
C LEU A 11 0.97 9.60 -3.24
N TYR A 12 0.64 9.65 -4.53
CA TYR A 12 0.95 8.59 -5.49
C TYR A 12 2.45 8.30 -5.67
N LYS A 13 3.32 9.28 -5.37
CA LYS A 13 4.78 9.11 -5.36
C LYS A 13 5.24 8.31 -4.14
N TYR A 14 4.54 8.46 -3.02
CA TYR A 14 4.94 7.89 -1.73
C TYR A 14 4.23 6.58 -1.39
N LEU A 15 3.14 6.22 -2.08
CA LEU A 15 2.42 4.96 -1.86
C LEU A 15 3.33 3.72 -1.79
N PRO A 16 4.30 3.51 -2.71
CA PRO A 16 5.15 2.31 -2.64
C PRO A 16 6.01 2.26 -1.38
N ALA A 17 6.51 3.41 -0.91
CA ALA A 17 7.30 3.50 0.31
C ALA A 17 6.45 3.27 1.57
N ILE A 18 5.24 3.82 1.60
CA ILE A 18 4.27 3.61 2.68
C ILE A 18 3.93 2.12 2.79
N VAL A 19 3.59 1.50 1.66
CA VAL A 19 3.22 0.09 1.59
C VAL A 19 4.40 -0.80 1.96
N HIS A 20 5.60 -0.53 1.46
CA HIS A 20 6.80 -1.29 1.82
C HIS A 20 7.07 -1.24 3.34
N CYS A 21 6.92 -0.07 3.96
CA CYS A 21 7.08 0.09 5.41
C CYS A 21 6.01 -0.69 6.19
N ALA A 22 4.74 -0.56 5.78
CA ALA A 22 3.63 -1.24 6.41
C ALA A 22 3.76 -2.77 6.29
N ALA A 23 4.17 -3.28 5.13
CA ALA A 23 4.28 -4.71 4.85
C ALA A 23 5.39 -5.41 5.63
N GLN A 24 6.44 -4.70 6.09
CA GLN A 24 7.71 -5.32 6.56
C GLN A 24 8.22 -6.44 5.62
N THR A 25 8.07 -6.27 4.30
CA THR A 25 8.40 -7.27 3.26
C THR A 25 7.57 -8.56 3.23
N HIS A 26 6.44 -8.62 3.96
CA HIS A 26 5.49 -9.73 3.86
C HIS A 26 4.69 -9.71 2.56
N ASP A 27 4.36 -10.90 2.06
CA ASP A 27 3.38 -11.09 0.99
C ASP A 27 1.97 -11.14 1.57
N ASN A 28 1.16 -10.14 1.20
CA ASN A 28 -0.20 -9.96 1.68
C ASN A 28 -1.25 -10.33 0.62
N THR A 29 -0.85 -11.03 -0.45
CA THR A 29 -1.72 -11.40 -1.57
C THR A 29 -2.95 -12.18 -1.13
N GLU A 30 -2.80 -13.13 -0.22
CA GLU A 30 -3.93 -13.95 0.28
C GLU A 30 -4.94 -13.10 1.07
N CYS A 31 -4.46 -12.25 1.98
CA CYS A 31 -5.31 -11.31 2.70
C CYS A 31 -6.08 -10.39 1.74
N CYS A 32 -5.41 -9.87 0.71
CA CYS A 32 -6.04 -9.02 -0.28
C CYS A 32 -7.09 -9.76 -1.13
N ARG A 33 -6.86 -11.04 -1.48
CA ARG A 33 -7.89 -11.87 -2.13
C ARG A 33 -9.10 -12.05 -1.24
N ALA A 34 -8.91 -12.38 0.03
CA ALA A 34 -9.98 -12.54 1.00
C ALA A 34 -10.80 -11.25 1.19
N ASN A 35 -10.17 -10.08 1.04
CA ASN A 35 -10.81 -8.77 1.15
C ASN A 35 -11.37 -8.21 -0.19
N GLY A 36 -11.42 -9.04 -1.24
CA GLY A 36 -12.03 -8.69 -2.52
C GLY A 36 -11.21 -7.73 -3.39
N VAL A 37 -9.90 -7.58 -3.13
CA VAL A 37 -9.02 -6.73 -3.97
C VAL A 37 -8.93 -7.28 -5.40
N ALA A 38 -8.88 -8.61 -5.56
CA ALA A 38 -8.86 -9.26 -6.87
C ALA A 38 -10.15 -9.04 -7.69
N GLN A 39 -11.28 -8.73 -7.04
CA GLN A 39 -12.57 -8.50 -7.72
C GLN A 39 -12.58 -7.18 -8.49
N ILE A 40 -11.69 -6.23 -8.17
CA ILE A 40 -11.46 -5.03 -8.98
C ILE A 40 -10.70 -5.39 -10.27
N GLY A 41 -9.74 -6.31 -10.14
CA GLY A 41 -8.87 -6.79 -11.21
C GLY A 41 -7.61 -7.43 -10.63
N GLU A 42 -7.11 -8.49 -11.27
CA GLU A 42 -5.93 -9.24 -10.82
C GLU A 42 -4.67 -8.36 -10.70
N GLN A 43 -4.57 -7.29 -11.51
CA GLN A 43 -3.46 -6.33 -11.40
C GLN A 43 -3.41 -5.63 -10.03
N CYS A 44 -4.51 -5.55 -9.31
CA CYS A 44 -4.56 -4.93 -7.99
C CYS A 44 -3.84 -5.75 -6.91
N LEU A 45 -3.64 -7.06 -7.11
CA LEU A 45 -2.84 -7.88 -6.19
C LEU A 45 -1.37 -7.46 -6.19
N GLN A 46 -0.88 -6.77 -7.23
CA GLN A 46 0.48 -6.22 -7.25
C GLN A 46 0.72 -5.19 -6.13
N MET A 47 -0.34 -4.55 -5.64
CA MET A 47 -0.27 -3.62 -4.51
C MET A 47 -0.16 -4.33 -3.15
N CYS A 48 -0.39 -5.64 -3.11
CA CYS A 48 -0.34 -6.48 -1.91
C CYS A 48 0.93 -7.32 -1.83
N GLN A 49 1.63 -7.47 -2.94
CA GLN A 49 2.92 -8.14 -3.02
C GLN A 49 4.03 -7.31 -2.38
N PRO A 50 5.07 -7.97 -1.85
CA PRO A 50 6.18 -7.29 -1.23
C PRO A 50 6.93 -6.45 -2.28
N GLN A 51 7.16 -5.18 -1.97
CA GLN A 51 7.97 -4.32 -2.82
C GLN A 51 9.45 -4.63 -2.61
N VAL A 52 10.07 -5.28 -3.60
CA VAL A 52 11.51 -5.57 -3.62
C VAL A 52 12.34 -4.28 -3.60
N ASN A 53 11.83 -3.19 -4.19
CA ASN A 53 12.47 -1.89 -4.17
C ASN A 53 11.46 -0.79 -3.80
N PRO A 54 11.50 -0.23 -2.58
CA PRO A 54 10.57 0.83 -2.14
C PRO A 54 10.71 2.15 -2.91
N ARG A 55 11.81 2.35 -3.64
CA ARG A 55 12.02 3.52 -4.50
C ARG A 55 11.46 3.31 -5.91
N ARG A 56 11.11 2.08 -6.27
CA ARG A 56 10.48 1.79 -7.55
C ARG A 56 9.04 2.28 -7.48
N PHE A 57 8.74 3.32 -8.23
CA PHE A 57 7.37 3.77 -8.38
C PHE A 57 6.53 2.66 -9.02
N TRP A 58 5.25 2.60 -8.67
CA TRP A 58 4.25 1.77 -9.36
C TRP A 58 3.86 2.35 -10.72
N GLY A 59 4.83 2.92 -11.44
CA GLY A 59 4.77 3.58 -12.75
C GLY A 59 6.03 4.38 -13.02
N VAL A 60 6.03 5.28 -14.02
CA VAL A 60 7.26 5.99 -14.44
C VAL A 60 7.61 7.15 -13.51
N LYS A 61 6.62 7.98 -13.15
CA LYS A 61 6.78 9.14 -12.23
C LYS A 61 5.74 9.16 -11.10
N SER A 62 4.77 8.25 -11.16
CA SER A 62 3.58 8.18 -10.31
C SER A 62 2.97 6.77 -10.43
N LEU A 63 1.81 6.55 -9.83
CA LEU A 63 0.98 5.35 -9.99
C LEU A 63 0.54 5.20 -11.47
N ARG A 64 0.67 3.99 -12.04
CA ARG A 64 0.13 3.70 -13.38
C ARG A 64 -1.39 3.79 -13.37
N LYS A 65 -1.97 4.19 -14.52
CA LYS A 65 -3.42 4.38 -14.68
C LYS A 65 -4.23 3.11 -14.36
N ASP A 66 -3.74 1.94 -14.74
CA ASP A 66 -4.37 0.63 -14.46
C ASP A 66 -4.38 0.26 -12.97
N LEU A 67 -3.53 0.89 -12.16
CA LEU A 67 -3.50 0.71 -10.70
C LEU A 67 -4.30 1.76 -9.93
N VAL A 68 -4.72 2.87 -10.58
CA VAL A 68 -5.53 3.91 -9.92
C VAL A 68 -6.87 3.33 -9.47
N VAL A 69 -7.45 2.45 -10.28
CA VAL A 69 -8.75 1.81 -10.00
C VAL A 69 -8.68 0.94 -8.74
N CYS A 70 -7.52 0.38 -8.42
CA CYS A 70 -7.28 -0.44 -7.24
C CYS A 70 -7.41 0.35 -5.93
N LEU A 71 -7.28 1.69 -5.99
CA LEU A 71 -7.47 2.54 -4.82
C LEU A 71 -8.90 2.51 -4.27
N ALA A 72 -9.87 1.97 -5.01
CA ALA A 72 -11.22 1.72 -4.50
C ALA A 72 -11.26 0.73 -3.30
N LYS A 73 -10.19 -0.06 -3.10
CA LYS A 73 -9.99 -0.94 -1.92
C LYS A 73 -8.72 -0.57 -1.14
N TRP A 74 -8.31 0.70 -1.17
CA TRP A 74 -7.08 1.16 -0.51
C TRP A 74 -7.04 0.81 0.98
N ASP A 75 -8.16 0.97 1.69
CA ASP A 75 -8.22 0.67 3.12
C ASP A 75 -7.99 -0.81 3.41
N GLN A 76 -8.56 -1.71 2.61
CA GLN A 76 -8.33 -3.16 2.72
C GLN A 76 -6.88 -3.53 2.39
N ILE A 77 -6.30 -2.92 1.36
CA ILE A 77 -4.88 -3.11 1.02
C ILE A 77 -4.01 -2.72 2.22
N MET A 78 -4.25 -1.55 2.81
CA MET A 78 -3.49 -1.08 3.97
C MET A 78 -3.71 -1.92 5.23
N GLN A 79 -4.93 -2.36 5.49
CA GLN A 79 -5.24 -3.26 6.60
C GLN A 79 -4.44 -4.57 6.48
N CYS A 80 -4.37 -5.15 5.28
CA CYS A 80 -3.56 -6.33 5.04
C CYS A 80 -2.07 -6.09 5.30
N HIS A 81 -1.51 -4.98 4.81
CA HIS A 81 -0.12 -4.64 5.09
C HIS A 81 0.14 -4.42 6.58
N GLN A 82 -0.78 -3.76 7.29
CA GLN A 82 -0.64 -3.49 8.72
C GLN A 82 -0.84 -4.72 9.61
N SER A 83 -1.54 -5.75 9.13
CA SER A 83 -1.80 -6.97 9.91
C SER A 83 -0.54 -7.70 10.34
N GLY A 84 0.54 -7.58 9.56
CA GLY A 84 1.86 -8.13 9.88
C GLY A 84 2.69 -7.27 10.84
N LEU A 85 2.27 -6.03 11.15
CA LEU A 85 3.01 -5.13 12.03
C LEU A 85 2.92 -5.59 13.49
N ARG A 86 3.90 -6.36 13.93
CA ARG A 86 4.14 -6.55 15.36
C ARG A 86 4.72 -5.25 15.92
N ALA A 87 3.97 -4.55 16.76
CA ALA A 87 4.52 -3.46 17.55
C ALA A 87 5.70 -4.02 18.35
N ARG A 88 6.94 -3.60 18.07
CA ARG A 88 8.04 -3.85 19.00
C ARG A 88 7.59 -3.28 20.34
N LYS A 89 7.69 -4.07 21.42
CA LYS A 89 7.50 -3.54 22.77
C LYS A 89 8.42 -2.34 22.92
N VAL A 90 7.85 -1.14 22.91
CA VAL A 90 8.58 0.07 23.30
C VAL A 90 8.88 -0.15 24.78
N THR A 91 10.14 -0.39 25.11
CA THR A 91 10.59 -0.40 26.51
C THR A 91 10.19 0.94 27.12
N ARG A 92 9.26 0.90 28.09
CA ARG A 92 8.91 2.11 28.85
C ARG A 92 10.20 2.67 29.44
N PRO A 93 10.48 3.98 29.29
CA PRO A 93 11.59 4.58 30.01
C PRO A 93 11.34 4.38 31.51
N SER A 94 12.29 3.74 32.19
CA SER A 94 12.31 3.67 33.65
C SER A 94 12.40 5.10 34.17
N SER A 95 11.35 5.53 34.86
CA SER A 95 11.32 6.79 35.62
C SER A 95 12.22 6.69 36.84
#